data_AF-A0A9W6HSS7-F1
#
_entry.id   AF-A0A9W6HSS7-F1
#
_cell.length_a   1.000
_cell.length_b   1.000
_cell.length_c   1.000
_cell.angle_alpha   90.00
_cell.angle_beta   90.00
_cell.angle_gamma   90.00
#
_symmetry.space_group_name_H-M   'P 1'
#
loop_
_entity.id
_entity.type
_entity.pdbx_description
1 polymer ?
#
loop_
_entity_poly.entity_id
_entity_poly.type
_entity_poly.pdbx_seq_one_letter_code
_entity_poly.pdbx_strand_id
1 'polypeptide(L)'
;MTRVWLSGWEWECCGDPFAVGDLVDFGIQSRTVDAFLIDALGVELAATVDAAESHHEEEYTDHVRGRVAAVHAVTQDSIQRWSLRRPGHGAPPDAVMPPDGEQWPLNGLSLGNGVFVGSRPTRYISENVPVPNSAALVSVRGVRLPGEREDDTPVDRTGDPPPERLIRTQPGWLVDVDEQAVAGQ
;
A
#
# COMPACT_ATOMS: atom_id res chain seq x y z
N MET A 1 -9.66 16.85 17.50
CA MET A 1 -9.73 16.13 16.22
C MET A 1 -8.32 15.79 15.86
N THR A 2 -8.07 14.52 15.60
CA THR A 2 -6.73 13.97 15.38
C THR A 2 -6.74 13.27 14.04
N ARG A 3 -5.83 13.67 13.15
CA ARG A 3 -5.71 13.12 11.81
C ARG A 3 -4.71 11.96 11.81
N VAL A 4 -5.24 10.77 11.55
CA VAL A 4 -4.50 9.52 11.57
C VAL A 4 -4.23 9.05 10.15
N TRP A 5 -2.98 8.70 9.86
CA TRP A 5 -2.58 8.00 8.64
C TRP A 5 -2.78 6.50 8.81
N LEU A 6 -3.48 5.91 7.83
CA LEU A 6 -3.68 4.47 7.69
C LEU A 6 -3.01 3.99 6.41
N SER A 7 -2.05 3.07 6.52
CA SER A 7 -1.36 2.56 5.33
C SER A 7 -2.29 1.66 4.50
N GLY A 8 -2.26 1.83 3.18
CA GLY A 8 -3.07 1.06 2.25
C GLY A 8 -2.79 -0.44 2.37
N TRP A 9 -1.50 -0.81 2.45
CA TRP A 9 -1.07 -2.20 2.47
C TRP A 9 -1.52 -2.96 3.72
N GLU A 10 -1.39 -2.40 4.92
CA GLU A 10 -1.77 -3.09 6.17
C GLU A 10 -3.30 -3.22 6.27
N TRP A 11 -4.01 -2.15 5.93
CA TRP A 11 -5.46 -2.13 5.91
C TRP A 11 -6.07 -3.00 4.82
N GLU A 12 -5.38 -3.19 3.70
CA GLU A 12 -5.82 -4.14 2.68
C GLU A 12 -5.65 -5.60 3.10
N CYS A 13 -4.64 -5.88 3.94
CA CYS A 13 -4.30 -7.21 4.43
C CYS A 13 -5.26 -7.65 5.54
N CYS A 14 -5.42 -6.84 6.60
CA CYS A 14 -6.09 -7.25 7.83
C CYS A 14 -7.00 -6.17 8.45
N GLY A 15 -7.18 -5.01 7.81
CA GLY A 15 -8.00 -3.91 8.34
C GLY A 15 -9.51 -4.19 8.25
N ASP A 16 -10.23 -3.98 9.34
CA ASP A 16 -11.69 -4.09 9.39
C ASP A 16 -12.36 -2.86 8.76
N PRO A 17 -13.37 -3.03 7.89
CA PRO A 17 -14.02 -1.89 7.26
C PRO A 17 -14.77 -1.03 8.27
N PHE A 18 -14.72 0.29 8.09
CA PHE A 18 -15.47 1.26 8.89
C PHE A 18 -15.88 2.47 8.04
N ALA A 19 -16.86 3.23 8.50
CA ALA A 19 -17.39 4.41 7.85
C ALA A 19 -17.27 5.67 8.72
N VAL A 20 -17.47 6.83 8.08
CA VAL A 20 -17.70 8.09 8.80
C VAL A 20 -18.87 7.92 9.77
N GLY A 21 -18.64 8.31 11.01
CA GLY A 21 -19.58 8.15 12.11
C GLY A 21 -19.33 6.91 12.97
N ASP A 22 -18.51 5.95 12.57
CA ASP A 22 -18.21 4.78 13.39
C ASP A 22 -17.27 5.12 14.56
N LEU A 23 -17.28 4.27 15.58
CA LEU A 23 -16.30 4.32 16.66
C LEU A 23 -15.09 3.49 16.27
N VAL A 24 -13.90 4.06 16.47
CA VAL A 24 -12.62 3.43 16.15
C VAL A 24 -11.68 3.49 17.35
N ASP A 25 -10.75 2.54 17.37
CA ASP A 25 -9.64 2.47 18.30
C ASP A 25 -8.38 2.08 17.52
N PHE A 26 -7.54 3.05 17.20
CA PHE A 26 -6.33 2.86 16.41
C PHE A 26 -5.10 2.77 17.31
N GLY A 27 -4.32 1.70 17.19
CA GLY A 27 -3.01 1.59 17.82
C GLY A 27 -1.98 2.45 17.09
N ILE A 28 -1.37 3.39 17.81
CA ILE A 28 -0.48 4.38 17.19
C ILE A 28 0.97 3.93 17.29
N GLN A 29 1.59 3.73 16.13
CA GLN A 29 3.02 3.45 16.04
C GLN A 29 3.85 4.71 16.31
N SER A 30 3.41 5.85 15.77
CA SER A 30 4.14 7.10 15.88
C SER A 30 3.22 8.31 15.86
N ARG A 31 3.52 9.31 16.70
CA ARG A 31 2.96 10.68 16.62
C ARG A 31 3.87 11.67 15.90
N THR A 32 4.97 11.17 15.34
CA THR A 32 5.93 11.97 14.59
C THR A 32 5.89 11.54 13.14
N VAL A 33 5.81 12.52 12.24
CA VAL A 33 5.91 12.31 10.80
C VAL A 33 7.33 11.82 10.48
N ASP A 34 7.43 10.62 9.91
CA ASP A 34 8.70 10.06 9.47
C ASP A 34 9.00 10.39 7.99
N ALA A 35 10.21 10.04 7.55
CA ALA A 35 10.66 10.30 6.18
C ALA A 35 9.83 9.53 5.14
N PHE A 36 9.38 8.31 5.47
CA PHE A 36 8.60 7.48 4.56
C PHE A 36 7.23 8.13 4.27
N LEU A 37 6.58 8.67 5.30
CA LEU A 37 5.32 9.36 5.16
C LEU A 37 5.48 10.68 4.38
N ILE A 38 6.59 11.39 4.54
CA ILE A 38 6.90 12.58 3.73
C ILE A 38 7.10 12.22 2.27
N ASP A 39 7.79 11.11 1.98
CA ASP A 39 7.98 10.65 0.60
C ASP A 39 6.64 10.22 -0.04
N ALA A 40 5.75 9.62 0.75
CA ALA A 40 4.43 9.18 0.31
C ALA A 40 3.41 10.33 0.13
N LEU A 41 3.40 11.32 1.02
CA LEU A 41 2.36 12.38 1.03
C LEU A 41 2.87 13.72 0.49
N GLY A 42 4.18 13.93 0.44
CA GLY A 42 4.78 15.25 0.34
C GLY A 42 4.75 16.00 1.67
N VAL A 43 5.67 16.96 1.82
CA VAL A 43 5.90 17.70 3.07
C VAL A 43 4.63 18.39 3.59
N GLU A 44 3.87 19.06 2.71
CA GLU A 44 2.71 19.85 3.13
C GLU A 44 1.59 18.99 3.71
N LEU A 45 1.26 17.87 3.05
CA LEU A 45 0.21 16.98 3.50
C LEU A 45 0.67 16.17 4.72
N ALA A 46 1.92 15.69 4.72
CA ALA A 46 2.49 14.98 5.85
C ALA A 46 2.48 15.84 7.14
N ALA A 47 2.71 17.15 7.02
CA ALA A 47 2.64 18.07 8.16
C ALA A 47 1.24 18.21 8.79
N THR A 48 0.19 17.70 8.13
CA THR A 48 -1.18 17.67 8.70
C THR A 48 -1.47 16.38 9.47
N VAL A 49 -0.57 15.40 9.44
CA VAL A 49 -0.76 14.10 10.09
C VAL A 49 -0.31 14.20 11.55
N ASP A 50 -1.22 13.89 12.46
CA ASP A 50 -0.97 13.92 13.89
C ASP A 50 -0.46 12.57 14.43
N ALA A 51 -0.84 11.48 13.75
CA ALA A 51 -0.50 10.12 14.13
C ALA A 51 -0.45 9.17 12.92
N ALA A 52 0.43 8.18 12.99
CA ALA A 52 0.49 7.05 12.05
C ALA A 52 0.13 5.77 12.81
N GLU A 53 -0.87 5.08 12.27
CA GLU A 53 -1.30 3.75 12.71
C GLU A 53 -0.44 2.70 12.01
N SER A 54 -0.25 1.56 12.67
CA SER A 54 0.40 0.37 12.11
C SER A 54 -0.47 -0.82 12.48
N HIS A 55 -1.12 -1.41 11.48
CA HIS A 55 -2.06 -2.50 11.70
C HIS A 55 -1.33 -3.86 11.68
N HIS A 56 -0.43 -4.05 12.64
CA HIS A 56 0.30 -5.30 12.91
C HIS A 56 -0.16 -5.92 14.24
N GLU A 57 0.20 -7.19 14.50
CA GLU A 57 -0.11 -7.90 15.76
C GLU A 57 0.55 -7.29 17.02
N GLU A 58 1.25 -6.17 16.88
CA GLU A 58 1.85 -5.43 18.00
C GLU A 58 0.78 -4.64 18.74
N GLU A 59 0.66 -4.88 20.04
CA GLU A 59 -0.18 -4.08 20.92
C GLU A 59 0.54 -2.77 21.24
N TYR A 60 0.15 -1.69 20.55
CA TYR A 60 0.65 -0.35 20.83
C TYR A 60 0.06 0.19 22.14
N THR A 61 0.86 0.89 22.93
CA THR A 61 0.37 1.50 24.19
C THR A 61 -0.35 2.82 23.96
N ASP A 62 -0.03 3.51 22.87
CA ASP A 62 -0.66 4.75 22.46
C ASP A 62 -1.82 4.45 21.51
N HIS A 63 -2.94 5.14 21.71
CA HIS A 63 -4.16 4.92 20.96
C HIS A 63 -4.87 6.22 20.63
N VAL A 64 -5.51 6.25 19.45
CA VAL A 64 -6.50 7.27 19.09
C VAL A 64 -7.88 6.62 19.10
N ARG A 65 -8.72 7.05 20.04
CA ARG A 65 -10.06 6.50 20.27
C ARG A 65 -11.12 7.57 20.10
N GLY A 66 -12.09 7.33 19.25
CA GLY A 66 -13.14 8.30 19.03
C GLY A 66 -14.09 7.97 17.91
N ARG A 67 -14.83 8.98 17.47
CA ARG A 67 -15.74 8.87 16.33
C ARG A 67 -15.05 9.35 15.07
N VAL A 68 -15.18 8.59 13.98
CA VAL A 68 -14.68 9.00 12.67
C VAL A 68 -15.49 10.19 12.16
N ALA A 69 -14.83 11.33 12.00
CA ALA A 69 -15.43 12.58 11.52
C ALA A 69 -15.30 12.73 10.00
N ALA A 70 -14.18 12.29 9.43
CA ALA A 70 -13.93 12.31 7.98
C ALA A 70 -12.96 11.19 7.57
N VAL A 71 -13.11 10.74 6.32
CA VAL A 71 -12.16 9.80 5.68
C VAL A 71 -11.79 10.36 4.31
N HIS A 72 -10.49 10.40 4.03
CA HIS A 72 -9.94 10.81 2.76
C HIS A 72 -9.05 9.69 2.21
N ALA A 73 -9.39 9.17 1.04
CA ALA A 73 -8.46 8.36 0.26
C ALA A 73 -7.35 9.27 -0.26
N VAL A 74 -6.09 8.88 0.00
CA VAL A 74 -4.95 9.57 -0.59
C VAL A 74 -4.71 8.95 -1.95
N THR A 75 -4.71 9.78 -2.98
CA THR A 75 -4.30 9.40 -4.34
C THR A 75 -2.95 10.03 -4.63
N GLN A 76 -2.06 9.30 -5.30
CA GLN A 76 -0.74 9.80 -5.67
C GLN A 76 -0.40 9.32 -7.08
N ASP A 77 0.21 10.20 -7.88
CA ASP A 77 0.75 9.78 -9.17
C ASP A 77 2.13 9.14 -8.94
N SER A 78 2.37 8.01 -9.59
CA SER A 78 3.61 7.25 -9.50
C SER A 78 4.12 6.89 -10.90
N ILE A 79 5.44 6.91 -11.06
CA ILE A 79 6.10 6.37 -12.25
C ILE A 79 6.41 4.90 -11.98
N GLN A 80 5.71 4.02 -12.67
CA GLN A 80 6.01 2.61 -12.68
C GLN A 80 7.08 2.32 -13.73
N ARG A 81 8.20 1.75 -13.28
CA ARG A 81 9.34 1.37 -14.11
C ARG A 81 9.47 -0.13 -14.16
N TRP A 82 9.81 -0.67 -15.32
CA TRP A 82 10.15 -2.07 -15.47
C TRP A 82 11.62 -2.22 -15.85
N SER A 83 12.37 -2.94 -15.02
CA SER A 83 13.76 -3.30 -15.31
C SER A 83 13.88 -4.81 -15.43
N LEU A 84 14.79 -5.29 -16.29
CA LEU A 84 15.10 -6.72 -16.36
C LEU A 84 15.61 -7.18 -14.99
N ARG A 85 15.01 -8.26 -14.48
CA ARG A 85 15.43 -8.86 -13.22
C ARG A 85 16.87 -9.32 -13.35
N ARG A 86 17.75 -8.82 -12.47
CA ARG A 86 19.15 -9.25 -12.34
C ARG A 86 19.29 -10.25 -11.19
N PRO A 87 20.31 -11.13 -11.19
CA PRO A 87 20.60 -12.00 -10.04
C PRO A 87 20.78 -11.16 -8.76
N GLY A 88 20.32 -11.66 -7.61
CA GLY A 88 20.40 -10.97 -6.31
C GLY A 88 19.09 -10.33 -5.80
N HIS A 89 18.04 -10.18 -6.63
CA HIS A 89 16.71 -9.76 -6.19
C HIS A 89 15.73 -10.94 -6.12
N GLY A 90 15.96 -11.81 -5.13
CA GLY A 90 15.18 -13.03 -4.87
C GLY A 90 15.58 -14.26 -5.68
N ALA A 91 16.56 -14.12 -6.59
CA ALA A 91 17.22 -15.23 -7.26
C ALA A 91 18.59 -15.49 -6.60
N PRO A 92 19.02 -16.76 -6.43
CA PRO A 92 20.35 -17.10 -5.95
C PRO A 92 21.46 -16.34 -6.71
N PRO A 93 22.58 -15.96 -6.05
CA PRO A 93 23.67 -15.22 -6.70
C PRO A 93 24.29 -15.95 -7.90
N ASP A 94 24.15 -17.26 -7.96
CA ASP A 94 24.63 -18.16 -9.02
C ASP A 94 23.58 -18.44 -10.11
N ALA A 95 22.41 -17.79 -10.06
CA ALA A 95 21.39 -17.94 -11.09
C ALA A 95 21.89 -17.42 -12.45
N VAL A 96 21.98 -18.33 -13.42
CA VAL A 96 22.33 -18.00 -14.80
C VAL A 96 21.18 -17.23 -15.44
N MET A 97 21.48 -16.03 -15.96
CA MET A 97 20.51 -15.24 -16.70
C MET A 97 20.19 -15.91 -18.04
N PRO A 98 18.90 -16.07 -18.40
CA PRO A 98 18.55 -16.36 -19.78
C PRO A 98 19.11 -15.23 -20.68
N PRO A 99 19.58 -15.56 -21.89
CA PRO A 99 19.87 -14.58 -22.93
C PRO A 99 18.69 -13.63 -23.15
N ASP A 100 18.97 -12.42 -23.64
CA ASP A 100 17.93 -11.43 -23.98
C ASP A 100 16.89 -12.07 -24.92
N GLY A 101 15.63 -12.11 -24.46
CA GLY A 101 14.51 -12.72 -25.19
C GLY A 101 14.13 -14.14 -24.77
N GLU A 102 14.90 -14.80 -23.90
CA GLU A 102 14.59 -16.14 -23.41
C GLU A 102 13.78 -16.12 -22.09
N GLN A 103 12.91 -17.12 -21.91
CA GLN A 103 12.08 -17.23 -20.70
C GLN A 103 12.91 -17.71 -19.50
N TRP A 104 12.56 -17.24 -18.30
CA TRP A 104 13.16 -17.74 -17.07
C TRP A 104 12.84 -19.23 -16.85
N PRO A 105 13.83 -20.06 -16.45
CA PRO A 105 13.59 -21.47 -16.18
C PRO A 105 12.65 -21.65 -14.98
N LEU A 106 11.61 -22.48 -15.17
CA LEU A 106 10.65 -22.83 -14.13
C LEU A 106 11.30 -23.82 -13.14
N ASN A 107 11.51 -23.41 -11.89
CA ASN A 107 11.71 -24.36 -10.80
C ASN A 107 10.36 -24.60 -10.10
N GLY A 108 9.51 -25.41 -10.73
CA GLY A 108 8.25 -25.85 -10.11
C GLY A 108 8.45 -27.11 -9.27
N LEU A 109 7.85 -27.17 -8.08
CA LEU A 109 7.62 -28.46 -7.43
C LEU A 109 6.53 -29.21 -8.23
N SER A 110 6.89 -30.34 -8.83
CA SER A 110 5.93 -31.23 -9.47
C SER A 110 5.14 -31.97 -8.39
N LEU A 111 3.84 -31.70 -8.27
CA LEU A 111 2.94 -32.36 -7.33
C LEU A 111 2.27 -33.62 -7.93
N GLY A 112 2.66 -34.01 -9.15
CA GLY A 112 1.95 -35.04 -9.93
C GLY A 112 0.69 -34.49 -10.64
N ASN A 113 0.16 -35.25 -11.60
CA ASN A 113 -1.04 -34.92 -12.40
C ASN A 113 -0.97 -33.62 -13.22
N GLY A 114 0.23 -33.12 -13.52
CA GLY A 114 0.42 -31.91 -14.34
C GLY A 114 0.13 -30.60 -13.61
N VAL A 115 -0.04 -30.62 -12.28
CA VAL A 115 -0.25 -29.42 -11.47
C VAL A 115 1.09 -28.91 -10.95
N PHE A 116 1.42 -27.67 -11.32
CA PHE A 116 2.58 -26.93 -10.81
C PHE A 116 2.06 -25.82 -9.88
N VAL A 117 2.56 -25.76 -8.63
CA VAL A 117 2.39 -24.61 -7.75
C VAL A 117 3.67 -23.79 -7.81
N GLY A 118 3.57 -22.59 -8.39
CA GLY A 118 4.64 -21.62 -8.48
C GLY A 118 4.13 -20.40 -9.24
N SER A 119 4.09 -19.25 -8.58
CA SER A 119 3.87 -17.97 -9.24
C SER A 119 5.05 -17.74 -10.20
N ARG A 120 4.77 -17.61 -11.49
CA ARG A 120 5.79 -17.25 -12.50
C ARG A 120 6.42 -15.93 -12.06
N PRO A 121 7.70 -15.90 -11.67
CA PRO A 121 8.36 -14.63 -11.45
C PRO A 121 8.39 -13.91 -12.80
N THR A 122 7.83 -12.71 -12.88
CA THR A 122 7.94 -11.90 -14.08
C THR A 122 9.42 -11.70 -14.41
N ARG A 123 9.78 -11.70 -15.70
CA ARG A 123 11.15 -11.41 -16.17
C ARG A 123 11.62 -10.00 -15.80
N TYR A 124 10.67 -9.16 -15.39
CA TYR A 124 10.85 -7.78 -14.98
C TYR A 124 10.65 -7.62 -13.48
N ILE A 125 11.45 -6.76 -12.88
CA ILE A 125 11.16 -6.11 -11.61
C ILE A 125 10.41 -4.82 -11.94
N SER A 126 9.25 -4.61 -11.31
CA SER A 126 8.56 -3.33 -11.33
C SER A 126 8.94 -2.52 -10.09
N GLU A 127 9.31 -1.26 -10.30
CA GLU A 127 9.51 -0.27 -9.25
C GLU A 127 8.44 0.81 -9.42
N ASN A 128 7.77 1.20 -8.33
CA ASN A 128 6.87 2.34 -8.33
C ASN A 128 7.58 3.49 -7.61
N VAL A 129 7.90 4.55 -8.36
CA VAL A 129 8.53 5.76 -7.80
C VAL A 129 7.47 6.84 -7.67
N PRO A 130 7.17 7.33 -6.45
CA PRO A 130 6.19 8.39 -6.28
C PRO A 130 6.59 9.68 -6.99
N VAL A 131 5.65 10.36 -7.64
CA VAL A 131 5.86 11.70 -8.19
C VAL A 131 5.76 12.71 -7.04
N PRO A 132 6.81 13.49 -6.75
CA PRO A 132 6.79 14.46 -5.66
C PRO A 132 5.62 15.44 -5.79
N ASN A 133 4.98 15.76 -4.66
CA ASN A 133 3.87 16.72 -4.57
C ASN A 133 2.66 16.41 -5.46
N SER A 134 2.46 15.15 -5.84
CA SER A 134 1.27 14.69 -6.60
C SER A 134 0.15 14.14 -5.71
N ALA A 135 0.37 14.06 -4.39
CA ALA A 135 -0.62 13.54 -3.47
C ALA A 135 -1.85 14.46 -3.41
N ALA A 136 -3.03 13.85 -3.53
CA ALA A 136 -4.31 14.53 -3.49
C ALA A 136 -5.33 13.75 -2.65
N LEU A 137 -6.20 14.47 -1.96
CA LEU A 137 -7.23 13.88 -1.09
C LEU A 137 -8.56 13.77 -1.83
N VAL A 138 -9.14 12.57 -1.79
CA VAL A 138 -10.51 12.31 -2.25
C VAL A 138 -11.35 11.94 -1.03
N SER A 139 -12.38 12.74 -0.72
CA SER A 139 -13.31 12.40 0.35
C SER A 139 -14.09 11.13 0.01
N VAL A 140 -14.06 10.16 0.92
CA VAL A 140 -14.75 8.87 0.81
C VAL A 140 -15.64 8.63 2.01
N ARG A 141 -16.54 7.64 1.93
CA ARG A 141 -17.49 7.36 3.01
C ARG A 141 -16.89 6.54 4.15
N GLY A 142 -15.76 5.89 3.90
CA GLY A 142 -15.15 4.95 4.83
C GLY A 142 -13.91 4.31 4.24
N VAL A 143 -13.32 3.39 5.00
CA VAL A 143 -12.21 2.56 4.55
C VAL A 143 -12.77 1.19 4.18
N ARG A 144 -12.38 0.69 3.00
CA ARG A 144 -12.69 -0.68 2.52
C ARG A 144 -14.20 -0.98 2.41
N LEU A 145 -15.03 0.01 2.09
CA LEU A 145 -16.45 -0.21 1.85
C LEU A 145 -16.69 -0.88 0.47
N PRO A 146 -17.67 -1.82 0.35
CA PRO A 146 -17.98 -2.47 -0.92
C PRO A 146 -18.42 -1.45 -1.99
N GLY A 147 -17.75 -1.44 -3.15
CA GLY A 147 -18.11 -0.61 -4.31
C GLY A 147 -17.13 0.52 -4.66
N GLU A 148 -16.07 0.75 -3.87
CA GLU A 148 -15.03 1.75 -4.15
C GLU A 148 -13.76 1.15 -4.80
N ARG A 149 -13.76 -0.14 -5.10
CA ARG A 149 -12.66 -0.80 -5.82
C ARG A 149 -12.81 -0.47 -7.30
N GLU A 150 -12.04 0.50 -7.80
CA GLU A 150 -11.77 0.55 -9.25
C GLU A 150 -11.12 -0.78 -9.60
N ASP A 151 -11.79 -1.53 -10.48
CA ASP A 151 -11.34 -2.81 -10.98
C ASP A 151 -9.89 -2.68 -11.46
N ASP A 152 -8.98 -3.25 -10.69
CA ASP A 152 -7.61 -3.53 -11.09
C ASP A 152 -7.71 -4.67 -12.11
N THR A 153 -8.21 -4.31 -13.29
CA THR A 153 -8.46 -5.24 -14.38
C THR A 153 -7.11 -5.84 -14.73
N PRO A 154 -6.92 -7.17 -14.62
CA PRO A 154 -5.66 -7.78 -14.98
C PRO A 154 -5.39 -7.45 -16.45
N VAL A 155 -4.47 -6.52 -16.69
CA VAL A 155 -4.07 -6.18 -18.05
C VAL A 155 -3.44 -7.45 -18.61
N ASP A 156 -4.04 -7.98 -19.67
CA ASP A 156 -3.46 -9.09 -20.43
C ASP A 156 -2.11 -8.62 -21.01
N ARG A 157 -1.02 -8.94 -20.31
CA ARG A 157 0.34 -8.52 -20.66
C ARG A 157 0.91 -9.50 -21.68
N THR A 158 0.37 -9.50 -22.90
CA THR A 158 0.90 -10.25 -24.04
C THR A 158 2.04 -9.52 -24.78
N GLY A 159 2.61 -8.46 -24.20
CA GLY A 159 3.75 -7.72 -24.76
C GLY A 159 4.70 -7.18 -23.69
N ASP A 160 5.88 -6.73 -24.14
CA ASP A 160 6.86 -6.08 -23.27
C ASP A 160 6.27 -4.78 -22.71
N PRO A 161 6.30 -4.58 -21.37
CA PRO A 161 5.78 -3.34 -20.80
C PRO A 161 6.61 -2.15 -21.31
N PRO A 162 6.00 -0.98 -21.52
CA PRO A 162 6.76 0.23 -21.78
C PRO A 162 7.75 0.46 -20.62
N PRO A 163 8.94 1.02 -20.87
CA PRO A 163 9.98 1.15 -19.85
C PRO A 163 9.52 1.96 -18.63
N GLU A 164 8.64 2.95 -18.86
CA GLU A 164 8.01 3.76 -17.82
C GLU A 164 6.52 3.98 -18.14
N ARG A 165 5.70 4.03 -17.10
CA ARG A 165 4.28 4.42 -17.19
C ARG A 165 3.89 5.27 -16.00
N LEU A 166 3.18 6.37 -16.24
CA LEU A 166 2.49 7.10 -15.17
C LEU A 166 1.23 6.35 -14.77
N ILE A 167 1.11 6.03 -13.49
CA ILE A 167 -0.05 5.40 -12.89
C ILE A 167 -0.54 6.25 -11.71
N ARG A 168 -1.81 6.08 -11.34
CA ARG A 168 -2.34 6.61 -10.09
C ARG A 168 -2.45 5.48 -9.08
N THR A 169 -1.95 5.71 -7.89
CA THR A 169 -1.96 4.77 -6.77
C THR A 169 -2.75 5.34 -5.60
N GLN A 170 -3.27 4.47 -4.75
CA GLN A 170 -3.89 4.84 -3.48
C GLN A 170 -3.04 4.31 -2.31
N PRO A 171 -2.03 5.07 -1.84
CA PRO A 171 -1.12 4.58 -0.81
C PRO A 171 -1.77 4.35 0.57
N GLY A 172 -2.96 4.91 0.81
CA GLY A 172 -3.66 4.77 2.10
C GLY A 172 -4.77 5.80 2.29
N TRP A 173 -5.12 6.03 3.56
CA TRP A 173 -6.19 6.95 3.96
C TRP A 173 -5.71 7.92 5.05
N LEU A 174 -6.26 9.12 5.04
CA LEU A 174 -6.25 10.03 6.18
C LEU A 174 -7.62 10.02 6.83
N VAL A 175 -7.64 9.78 8.14
CA VAL A 175 -8.85 9.64 8.92
C VAL A 175 -8.85 10.67 10.03
N ASP A 176 -9.86 11.51 10.05
CA ASP A 176 -10.01 12.47 11.13
C ASP A 176 -10.90 11.87 12.21
N VAL A 177 -10.39 11.82 13.43
CA VAL A 177 -11.06 11.24 14.59
C VAL A 177 -11.38 12.33 15.63
N ASP A 178 -12.65 12.43 16.00
CA ASP A 178 -13.09 13.19 17.15
C ASP A 178 -12.85 12.36 18.42
N GLU A 179 -11.68 12.56 19.02
CA GLU A 179 -11.26 11.84 20.22
C GLU A 179 -12.24 12.06 21.38
N GLN A 180 -12.66 10.95 21.97
CA GLN A 180 -13.45 10.97 23.19
C GLN A 180 -12.46 10.97 24.36
N ALA A 181 -12.58 11.94 25.27
CA ALA A 181 -11.85 11.86 26.52
C ALA A 181 -12.26 10.58 27.26
N VAL A 182 -11.30 9.72 27.59
CA VAL A 182 -11.55 8.58 28.49
C VAL A 182 -11.98 9.19 29.82
N ALA A 183 -13.28 9.11 30.14
CA ALA A 183 -13.77 9.46 31.46
C ALA A 183 -13.10 8.48 32.44
N GLY A 184 -12.15 9.00 33.22
CA GLY A 184 -11.47 8.24 34.25
C GLY A 184 -12.50 7.63 35.22
N GLN A 185 -12.39 6.32 35.42
CA GLN A 185 -12.99 5.63 36.57
C GLN A 185 -12.23 5.95 37.84
#